data_AF-A0A3S2XBY8-F1
#
_entry.id   AF-A0A3S2XBY8-F1
#
_cell.length_a   1.000
_cell.length_b   1.000
_cell.length_c   1.000
_cell.angle_alpha   90.00
_cell.angle_beta   90.00
_cell.angle_gamma   90.00
#
_symmetry.space_group_name_H-M   'P 1'
#
loop_
_entity.id
_entity.type
_entity.pdbx_description
1 polymer ?
#
loop_
_entity_poly.entity_id
_entity_poly.type
_entity_poly.pdbx_seq_one_letter_code
_entity_poly.pdbx_strand_id
1 'polypeptide(L)'
;MPKLSVAMILLIALWTVSAEKSFAAMWLVRGPANTSMAADPACKARDVKRDTPDDNHLWIDCSIGEKHVTLLIVSVAPFVAKDFTFSNAGPMFAKITAGTEWSIFNDKVEFIGGTSFAGFEPFAQMRLIGRLCDVGEQCPNPQERIVALKMLGTSSVTVSLIVMGDVEQKDYIVHGKPAATYRYFPDPIATMVDTFNFATIQNPPY
;
A
#
# COMPACT_ATOMS: atom_id res chain seq x y z
N MET A 1 54.80 -42.75 -28.06
CA MET A 1 53.59 -43.58 -27.90
C MET A 1 53.59 -44.17 -26.50
N PRO A 2 52.48 -44.20 -25.74
CA PRO A 2 51.18 -43.57 -25.95
C PRO A 2 50.82 -42.49 -24.89
N LYS A 3 49.85 -41.66 -25.28
CA LYS A 3 49.16 -40.65 -24.48
C LYS A 3 48.11 -41.35 -23.61
N LEU A 4 48.00 -41.00 -22.33
CA LEU A 4 46.79 -41.29 -21.54
C LEU A 4 46.03 -39.98 -21.34
N SER A 5 44.88 -39.93 -22.01
CA SER A 5 43.93 -38.83 -22.03
C SER A 5 43.22 -38.73 -20.69
N VAL A 6 43.41 -37.63 -19.96
CA VAL A 6 42.56 -37.26 -18.82
C VAL A 6 41.35 -36.52 -19.38
N ALA A 7 40.21 -37.21 -19.48
CA ALA A 7 38.93 -36.60 -19.78
C ALA A 7 38.41 -35.90 -18.52
N MET A 8 38.56 -34.59 -18.47
CA MET A 8 38.00 -33.74 -17.41
C MET A 8 36.55 -33.40 -17.78
N ILE A 9 35.61 -34.11 -17.16
CA ILE A 9 34.17 -33.84 -17.30
C ILE A 9 33.88 -32.52 -16.58
N LEU A 10 33.60 -31.47 -17.36
CA LEU A 10 33.14 -30.18 -16.85
C LEU A 10 31.65 -30.30 -16.50
N LEU A 11 31.32 -30.52 -15.23
CA LEU A 11 29.96 -30.39 -14.72
C LEU A 11 29.61 -28.90 -14.66
N ILE A 12 28.88 -28.43 -15.68
CA ILE A 12 28.18 -27.15 -15.62
C ILE A 12 26.98 -27.36 -14.70
N ALA A 13 27.16 -27.04 -13.41
CA ALA A 13 26.04 -26.82 -12.51
C ALA A 13 25.30 -25.57 -12.99
N LEU A 14 24.27 -25.78 -13.82
CA LEU A 14 23.23 -24.80 -14.06
C LEU A 14 22.56 -24.54 -12.72
N TRP A 15 23.00 -23.47 -12.05
CA TRP A 15 22.22 -22.79 -11.03
C TRP A 15 20.96 -22.27 -11.73
N THR A 16 19.96 -23.14 -11.78
CA THR A 16 18.58 -22.68 -11.80
C THR A 16 18.41 -21.93 -10.49
N VAL A 17 18.61 -20.62 -10.53
CA VAL A 17 18.04 -19.73 -9.53
C VAL A 17 16.54 -19.85 -9.75
N SER A 18 15.96 -20.91 -9.19
CA SER A 18 14.56 -20.94 -8.86
C SER A 18 14.38 -19.76 -7.94
N ALA A 19 13.89 -18.65 -8.49
CA ALA A 19 13.26 -17.62 -7.71
C ALA A 19 12.01 -18.28 -7.11
N GLU A 20 12.24 -19.10 -6.08
CA GLU A 20 11.19 -19.50 -5.17
C GLU A 20 10.58 -18.19 -4.69
N LYS A 21 9.36 -17.90 -5.14
CA LYS A 21 8.48 -16.99 -4.43
C LYS A 21 8.28 -17.60 -3.06
N SER A 22 9.23 -17.35 -2.17
CA SER A 22 9.10 -17.61 -0.75
C SER A 22 8.00 -16.67 -0.29
N PHE A 23 6.75 -17.16 -0.33
CA PHE A 23 5.67 -16.60 0.45
C PHE A 23 6.02 -16.91 1.90
N ALA A 24 6.97 -16.15 2.45
CA ALA A 24 7.24 -16.14 3.86
C ALA A 24 5.89 -15.89 4.57
N ALA A 25 5.59 -16.68 5.61
CA ALA A 25 4.27 -16.72 6.22
C ALA A 25 3.80 -15.30 6.59
N MET A 26 2.79 -14.79 5.86
CA MET A 26 2.20 -13.49 6.16
C MET A 26 1.68 -13.49 7.60
N TRP A 27 1.94 -12.42 8.33
CA TRP A 27 1.50 -12.27 9.72
C TRP A 27 0.31 -11.32 9.81
N LEU A 28 -0.48 -11.42 10.87
CA LEU A 28 -1.70 -10.64 11.01
C LEU A 28 -1.42 -9.33 11.76
N VAL A 29 -1.64 -8.20 11.10
CA VAL A 29 -1.68 -6.88 11.75
C VAL A 29 -3.08 -6.66 12.32
N ARG A 30 -3.14 -6.23 13.59
CA ARG A 30 -4.36 -5.74 14.22
C ARG A 30 -4.30 -4.23 14.33
N GLY A 31 -5.20 -3.57 13.62
CA GLY A 31 -5.34 -2.11 13.64
C GLY A 31 -6.41 -1.63 14.62
N PRO A 32 -6.58 -0.30 14.73
CA PRO A 32 -7.67 0.32 15.47
C PRO A 32 -9.06 -0.20 15.06
N ALA A 33 -10.00 -0.10 15.99
CA ALA A 33 -11.40 -0.51 15.83
C ALA A 33 -11.59 -1.90 15.20
N ASN A 34 -10.79 -2.87 15.65
CA ASN A 34 -10.84 -4.27 15.20
C ASN A 34 -10.63 -4.44 13.69
N THR A 35 -9.87 -3.54 13.06
CA THR A 35 -9.39 -3.78 11.70
C THR A 35 -8.24 -4.78 11.69
N SER A 36 -8.05 -5.44 10.57
CA SER A 36 -6.96 -6.39 10.37
C SER A 36 -6.50 -6.42 8.94
N MET A 37 -5.25 -6.85 8.74
CA MET A 37 -4.60 -6.97 7.44
C MET A 37 -3.54 -8.07 7.50
N ALA A 38 -3.37 -8.82 6.41
CA ALA A 38 -2.23 -9.71 6.25
C ALA A 38 -1.00 -8.87 5.88
N ALA A 39 0.12 -9.05 6.58
CA ALA A 39 1.35 -8.30 6.39
C ALA A 39 2.50 -9.19 5.95
N ASP A 40 3.32 -8.67 5.05
CA ASP A 40 4.53 -9.35 4.60
C ASP A 40 5.58 -9.38 5.73
N PRO A 41 6.37 -10.45 5.86
CA PRO A 41 7.45 -10.51 6.86
C PRO A 41 8.54 -9.44 6.71
N ALA A 42 8.67 -8.83 5.54
CA ALA A 42 9.54 -7.68 5.32
C ALA A 42 8.97 -6.35 5.85
N CYS A 43 7.77 -6.37 6.43
CA CYS A 43 7.13 -5.23 7.07
C CYS A 43 7.29 -5.25 8.59
N LYS A 44 7.51 -4.09 9.19
CA LYS A 44 7.64 -3.90 10.64
C LYS A 44 6.83 -2.71 11.10
N ALA A 45 6.09 -2.89 12.19
CA ALA A 45 5.47 -1.76 12.87
C ALA A 45 6.55 -0.82 13.42
N ARG A 46 6.36 0.50 13.32
CA ARG A 46 7.29 1.46 13.95
C ARG A 46 7.09 1.46 15.47
N ASP A 47 8.19 1.48 16.19
CA ASP A 47 8.20 1.81 17.62
C ASP A 47 8.08 3.33 17.79
N VAL A 48 6.85 3.83 17.74
CA VAL A 48 6.56 5.23 18.06
C VAL A 48 6.38 5.35 19.56
N LYS A 49 7.09 6.30 20.18
CA LYS A 49 6.94 6.60 21.60
C LYS A 49 5.51 7.12 21.80
N ARG A 50 4.66 6.29 22.40
CA ARG A 50 3.28 6.66 22.70
C ARG A 50 3.26 7.68 23.81
N ASP A 51 3.34 8.95 23.44
CA ASP A 51 3.26 10.05 24.40
C ASP A 51 1.81 10.21 24.93
N THR A 52 0.83 9.53 24.30
CA THR A 52 -0.55 9.41 24.78
C THR A 52 -1.09 7.96 24.74
N PRO A 53 -1.93 7.53 25.71
CA PRO A 53 -2.54 6.19 25.71
C PRO A 53 -3.44 5.89 24.50
N ASP A 54 -3.92 6.93 23.81
CA ASP A 54 -4.87 6.89 22.69
C ASP A 54 -4.20 7.15 21.34
N ASP A 55 -3.00 6.61 21.10
CA ASP A 55 -2.41 6.65 19.76
C ASP A 55 -3.26 5.81 18.81
N ASN A 56 -4.26 6.47 18.22
CA ASN A 56 -5.22 5.94 17.26
C ASN A 56 -4.60 5.60 15.91
N HIS A 57 -3.27 5.60 15.82
CA HIS A 57 -2.56 5.36 14.58
C HIS A 57 -1.44 4.33 14.74
N LEU A 58 -1.24 3.53 13.69
CA LEU A 58 -0.21 2.51 13.59
C LEU A 58 0.57 2.73 12.30
N TRP A 59 1.88 2.93 12.45
CA TRP A 59 2.82 3.01 11.33
C TRP A 59 3.44 1.65 11.06
N ILE A 60 3.60 1.33 9.77
CA ILE A 60 4.26 0.11 9.31
C ILE A 60 5.20 0.48 8.18
N ASP A 61 6.47 0.13 8.30
CA ASP A 61 7.44 0.28 7.22
C ASP A 61 7.76 -1.08 6.62
N CYS A 62 7.79 -1.14 5.30
CA CYS A 62 8.10 -2.32 4.53
C CYS A 62 9.30 -2.06 3.62
N SER A 63 10.21 -3.04 3.56
CA SER A 63 11.34 -3.04 2.63
C SER A 63 11.24 -4.26 1.72
N ILE A 64 10.56 -4.11 0.57
CA ILE A 64 10.33 -5.19 -0.39
C ILE A 64 11.40 -5.12 -1.47
N GLY A 65 12.43 -5.96 -1.35
CA GLY A 65 13.63 -5.82 -2.20
C GLY A 65 14.32 -4.48 -1.94
N GLU A 66 14.48 -3.66 -2.98
CA GLU A 66 15.03 -2.29 -2.89
C GLU A 66 13.96 -1.21 -2.68
N LYS A 67 12.67 -1.60 -2.54
CA LYS A 67 11.54 -0.67 -2.47
C LYS A 67 11.14 -0.41 -1.02
N HIS A 68 11.00 0.85 -0.66
CA HIS A 68 10.53 1.29 0.64
C HIS A 68 9.09 1.80 0.56
N VAL A 69 8.21 1.19 1.35
CA VAL A 69 6.81 1.58 1.43
C VAL A 69 6.41 1.72 2.89
N THR A 70 5.77 2.83 3.21
CA THR A 70 5.22 3.11 4.54
C THR A 70 3.70 3.06 4.46
N LEU A 71 3.10 2.47 5.49
CA LEU A 71 1.67 2.39 5.69
C LEU A 71 1.32 3.08 7.02
N LEU A 72 0.17 3.73 7.04
CA LEU A 72 -0.41 4.37 8.19
C LEU A 72 -1.86 3.91 8.34
N ILE A 73 -2.17 3.26 9.45
CA ILE A 73 -3.55 2.93 9.83
C ILE A 73 -3.99 3.94 10.88
N VAL A 74 -5.07 4.68 10.68
CA VAL A 74 -5.58 5.68 11.64
C VAL A 74 -7.06 5.46 11.90
N SER A 75 -7.47 5.54 13.16
CA SER A 75 -8.86 5.73 13.57
C SER A 75 -9.13 7.21 13.81
N VAL A 76 -10.17 7.73 13.16
CA VAL A 76 -10.65 9.10 13.34
C VAL A 76 -12.13 9.09 13.73
N ALA A 77 -12.61 10.25 14.19
CA ALA A 77 -14.04 10.46 14.43
C ALA A 77 -14.85 10.05 13.18
N PRO A 78 -16.05 9.46 13.36
CA PRO A 78 -16.82 8.93 12.26
C PRO A 78 -17.18 10.03 11.26
N PHE A 79 -16.89 9.78 9.99
CA PHE A 79 -17.51 10.50 8.89
C PHE A 79 -18.93 9.99 8.70
N VAL A 80 -19.82 10.82 8.14
CA VAL A 80 -21.14 10.32 7.75
C VAL A 80 -21.04 9.55 6.43
N ALA A 81 -21.92 8.58 6.19
CA ALA A 81 -21.80 7.69 5.03
C ALA A 81 -21.71 8.44 3.69
N LYS A 82 -22.47 9.54 3.54
CA LYS A 82 -22.44 10.43 2.38
C LYS A 82 -21.09 11.12 2.12
N ASP A 83 -20.21 11.13 3.11
CA ASP A 83 -18.90 11.74 2.96
C ASP A 83 -17.97 10.83 2.14
N PHE A 84 -18.23 9.50 2.08
CA PHE A 84 -17.44 8.50 1.34
C PHE A 84 -17.64 8.65 -0.17
N THR A 85 -17.11 9.73 -0.72
CA THR A 85 -17.20 10.09 -2.13
C THR A 85 -15.84 10.61 -2.60
N PHE A 86 -15.57 10.41 -3.89
CA PHE A 86 -14.31 10.85 -4.49
C PHE A 86 -14.04 12.35 -4.31
N SER A 87 -15.08 13.21 -4.37
CA SER A 87 -14.94 14.66 -4.20
C SER A 87 -14.45 15.06 -2.80
N ASN A 88 -14.64 14.21 -1.79
CA ASN A 88 -14.21 14.47 -0.42
C ASN A 88 -12.84 13.88 -0.09
N ALA A 89 -12.17 13.22 -1.04
CA ALA A 89 -10.92 12.51 -0.81
C ALA A 89 -9.80 13.40 -0.23
N GLY A 90 -9.56 14.57 -0.82
CA GLY A 90 -8.56 15.52 -0.34
C GLY A 90 -8.84 16.04 1.07
N PRO A 91 -10.04 16.60 1.34
CA PRO A 91 -10.43 17.02 2.69
C PRO A 91 -10.36 15.90 3.74
N MET A 92 -10.72 14.66 3.37
CA MET A 92 -10.60 13.51 4.27
C MET A 92 -9.15 13.16 4.54
N PHE A 93 -8.32 13.07 3.50
CA PHE A 93 -6.89 12.80 3.63
C PHE A 93 -6.25 13.78 4.61
N ALA A 94 -6.52 15.09 4.45
CA ALA A 94 -6.00 16.13 5.34
C ALA A 94 -6.44 15.98 6.81
N LYS A 95 -7.67 15.52 7.05
CA LYS A 95 -8.17 15.22 8.41
C LYS A 95 -7.51 13.99 9.01
N ILE A 96 -7.26 12.96 8.21
CA ILE A 96 -6.66 11.70 8.64
C ILE A 96 -5.18 11.87 8.97
N THR A 97 -4.45 12.64 8.17
CA THR A 97 -3.01 12.90 8.36
C THR A 97 -2.73 14.06 9.30
N ALA A 98 -3.76 14.72 9.85
CA ALA A 98 -3.58 15.80 10.80
C ALA A 98 -2.78 15.32 12.02
N GLY A 99 -1.71 16.05 12.35
CA GLY A 99 -0.82 15.70 13.46
C GLY A 99 0.19 14.60 13.14
N THR A 100 0.26 14.11 11.90
CA THR A 100 1.25 13.12 11.46
C THR A 100 2.32 13.76 10.57
N GLU A 101 3.43 13.04 10.33
CA GLU A 101 4.47 13.46 9.38
C GLU A 101 3.96 13.63 7.94
N TRP A 102 2.79 13.08 7.62
CA TRP A 102 2.18 13.17 6.28
C TRP A 102 1.27 14.38 6.10
N SER A 103 1.05 15.19 7.14
CA SER A 103 0.30 16.45 7.03
C SER A 103 0.91 17.44 6.02
N ILE A 104 2.22 17.36 5.78
CA ILE A 104 2.95 18.19 4.80
C ILE A 104 2.59 17.89 3.34
N PHE A 105 1.83 16.82 3.09
CA PHE A 105 1.44 16.38 1.75
C PHE A 105 -0.01 16.72 1.38
N ASN A 106 -0.75 17.41 2.26
CA ASN A 106 -2.18 17.67 2.08
C ASN A 106 -2.54 18.44 0.80
N ASP A 107 -1.62 19.26 0.31
CA ASP A 107 -1.73 20.05 -0.92
C ASP A 107 -1.06 19.40 -2.14
N LYS A 108 -0.42 18.23 -1.96
CA LYS A 108 0.40 17.53 -2.96
C LYS A 108 -0.18 16.19 -3.39
N VAL A 109 -1.20 15.70 -2.70
CA VAL A 109 -1.90 14.48 -3.06
C VAL A 109 -3.05 14.83 -4.02
N GLU A 110 -2.96 14.30 -5.23
CA GLU A 110 -4.06 14.32 -6.19
C GLU A 110 -4.62 12.90 -6.33
N PHE A 111 -5.84 12.68 -5.86
CA PHE A 111 -6.54 11.42 -6.13
C PHE A 111 -7.04 11.42 -7.58
N ILE A 112 -6.76 10.34 -8.31
CA ILE A 112 -7.01 10.25 -9.75
C ILE A 112 -8.05 9.16 -10.10
N GLY A 113 -8.36 8.28 -9.15
CA GLY A 113 -9.36 7.24 -9.35
C GLY A 113 -9.59 6.41 -8.12
N GLY A 114 -10.62 5.57 -8.17
CA GLY A 114 -10.98 4.70 -7.05
C GLY A 114 -12.43 4.25 -7.11
N THR A 115 -12.85 3.58 -6.05
CA THR A 115 -14.23 3.16 -5.82
C THR A 115 -14.71 3.68 -4.47
N SER A 116 -16.01 3.94 -4.38
CA SER A 116 -16.65 4.39 -3.15
C SER A 116 -18.03 3.75 -3.00
N PHE A 117 -18.33 3.32 -1.78
CA PHE A 117 -19.63 2.81 -1.36
C PHE A 117 -20.08 3.60 -0.13
N ALA A 118 -21.11 4.42 -0.30
CA ALA A 118 -21.56 5.41 0.68
C ALA A 118 -22.70 4.88 1.59
N GLY A 119 -22.74 3.58 1.90
CA GLY A 119 -23.76 2.97 2.75
C GLY A 119 -23.14 2.24 3.94
N PHE A 120 -23.74 2.34 5.13
CA PHE A 120 -23.24 1.67 6.34
C PHE A 120 -23.71 0.22 6.50
N GLU A 121 -24.32 -0.37 5.49
CA GLU A 121 -24.70 -1.79 5.48
C GLU A 121 -23.78 -2.54 4.50
N PRO A 122 -22.76 -3.29 4.96
CA PRO A 122 -22.34 -3.48 6.37
C PRO A 122 -21.42 -2.36 6.91
N PHE A 123 -20.83 -1.53 6.05
CA PHE A 123 -20.04 -0.34 6.37
C PHE A 123 -19.76 0.46 5.10
N ALA A 124 -19.51 1.76 5.23
CA ALA A 124 -19.14 2.60 4.10
C ALA A 124 -17.66 2.36 3.79
N GLN A 125 -17.32 2.36 2.51
CA GLN A 125 -15.96 2.09 2.07
C GLN A 125 -15.55 3.06 0.98
N MET A 126 -14.29 3.47 1.00
CA MET A 126 -13.69 4.19 -0.11
C MET A 126 -12.30 3.63 -0.36
N ARG A 127 -11.95 3.35 -1.60
CA ARG A 127 -10.62 2.89 -2.02
C ARG A 127 -10.15 3.76 -3.16
N LEU A 128 -9.13 4.56 -2.91
CA LEU A 128 -8.60 5.53 -3.86
C LEU A 128 -7.14 5.26 -4.17
N ILE A 129 -6.76 5.66 -5.37
CA ILE A 129 -5.39 5.77 -5.85
C ILE A 129 -5.17 7.24 -6.20
N GLY A 130 -4.05 7.79 -5.74
CA GLY A 130 -3.60 9.13 -6.03
C GLY A 130 -2.13 9.18 -6.40
N ARG A 131 -1.69 10.36 -6.78
CA ARG A 131 -0.30 10.72 -7.03
C ARG A 131 0.16 11.68 -5.95
N LEU A 132 1.41 11.55 -5.55
CA LEU A 132 2.08 12.49 -4.67
C LEU A 132 3.17 13.22 -5.44
N CYS A 133 3.08 14.55 -5.46
CA CYS A 133 4.11 15.44 -5.99
C CYS A 133 5.19 15.71 -4.93
N ASP A 134 6.43 15.91 -5.38
CA ASP A 134 7.50 16.39 -4.50
C ASP A 134 7.23 17.82 -4.00
N VAL A 135 7.83 18.14 -2.85
CA VAL A 135 7.61 19.43 -2.18
C VAL A 135 8.17 20.57 -3.03
N GLY A 136 7.27 21.36 -3.63
CA GLY A 136 7.61 22.55 -4.41
C GLY A 136 7.53 22.40 -5.93
N GLU A 137 7.11 21.24 -6.44
CA GLU A 137 6.99 20.99 -7.89
C GLU A 137 5.53 20.87 -8.36
N GLN A 138 5.24 21.41 -9.55
CA GLN A 138 4.00 21.18 -10.28
C GLN A 138 4.16 19.91 -11.12
N CYS A 139 3.50 18.81 -10.77
CA CYS A 139 3.69 17.47 -11.36
C CYS A 139 3.53 17.37 -12.89
N PRO A 140 4.58 16.94 -13.63
CA PRO A 140 4.43 16.43 -14.99
C PRO A 140 5.25 15.13 -15.24
N ASN A 141 5.64 14.38 -14.19
CA ASN A 141 6.51 13.18 -14.13
C ASN A 141 8.03 13.40 -14.35
N PRO A 142 8.92 13.00 -13.40
CA PRO A 142 9.35 11.59 -13.30
C PRO A 142 9.58 11.03 -11.87
N GLN A 143 9.27 11.76 -10.79
CA GLN A 143 9.39 11.27 -9.39
C GLN A 143 8.03 11.00 -8.71
N GLU A 144 6.94 10.92 -9.47
CA GLU A 144 5.59 10.69 -8.94
C GLU A 144 5.53 9.40 -8.10
N ARG A 145 5.24 9.55 -6.80
CA ARG A 145 4.90 8.42 -5.92
C ARG A 145 3.40 8.16 -5.99
N ILE A 146 3.00 6.91 -5.78
CA ILE A 146 1.59 6.57 -5.64
C ILE A 146 1.19 6.72 -4.17
N VAL A 147 -0.04 7.19 -3.96
CA VAL A 147 -0.75 7.12 -2.68
C VAL A 147 -1.94 6.20 -2.83
N ALA A 148 -2.09 5.22 -1.95
CA ALA A 148 -3.36 4.52 -1.80
C ALA A 148 -4.05 4.96 -0.50
N LEU A 149 -5.35 5.22 -0.57
CA LEU A 149 -6.19 5.51 0.58
C LEU A 149 -7.36 4.52 0.60
N LYS A 150 -7.45 3.69 1.63
CA LYS A 150 -8.60 2.81 1.88
C LYS A 150 -9.25 3.21 3.19
N MET A 151 -10.53 3.56 3.15
CA MET A 151 -11.31 3.98 4.32
C MET A 151 -12.46 3.01 4.54
N LEU A 152 -12.75 2.75 5.81
CA LEU A 152 -13.84 1.90 6.29
C LEU A 152 -14.58 2.67 7.38
N GLY A 153 -15.88 2.88 7.22
CA GLY A 153 -16.70 3.69 8.10
C GLY A 153 -17.93 2.97 8.62
N THR A 154 -18.17 3.06 9.91
CA THR A 154 -19.45 2.72 10.54
C THR A 154 -20.07 4.00 11.11
N SER A 155 -21.24 3.89 11.72
CA SER A 155 -21.85 5.00 12.46
C SER A 155 -21.03 5.45 13.69
N SER A 156 -20.08 4.64 14.17
CA SER A 156 -19.31 4.91 15.39
C SER A 156 -17.84 5.26 15.14
N VAL A 157 -17.26 4.83 14.02
CA VAL A 157 -15.83 5.03 13.75
C VAL A 157 -15.53 5.09 12.26
N THR A 158 -14.48 5.80 11.89
CA THR A 158 -13.84 5.63 10.58
C THR A 158 -12.38 5.24 10.77
N VAL A 159 -11.99 4.15 10.12
CA VAL A 159 -10.58 3.71 10.06
C VAL A 159 -10.08 3.87 8.64
N SER A 160 -8.86 4.38 8.51
CA SER A 160 -8.21 4.64 7.24
C SER A 160 -6.87 3.95 7.19
N LEU A 161 -6.58 3.29 6.07
CA LEU A 161 -5.25 2.84 5.68
C LEU A 161 -4.75 3.76 4.57
N ILE A 162 -3.62 4.41 4.80
CA ILE A 162 -2.90 5.18 3.79
C ILE A 162 -1.58 4.45 3.51
N VAL A 163 -1.22 4.34 2.24
CA VAL A 163 0.04 3.74 1.78
C VAL A 163 0.77 4.71 0.87
N MET A 164 2.05 4.94 1.15
CA MET A 164 2.93 5.79 0.35
C MET A 164 4.32 5.17 0.25
N GLY A 165 4.96 5.32 -0.91
CA GLY A 165 6.35 4.92 -1.07
C GLY A 165 6.69 4.56 -2.50
N ASP A 166 7.72 3.73 -2.63
CA ASP A 166 8.25 3.29 -3.90
C ASP A 166 7.28 2.34 -4.61
N VAL A 167 7.32 2.40 -5.93
CA VAL A 167 6.43 1.64 -6.81
C VAL A 167 7.22 0.83 -7.81
N GLU A 168 6.59 -0.22 -8.31
CA GLU A 168 6.97 -0.90 -9.53
C GLU A 168 6.50 -0.10 -10.75
N GLN A 169 7.26 -0.17 -11.83
CA GLN A 169 6.92 0.45 -13.09
C GLN A 169 6.89 -0.60 -14.20
N LYS A 170 5.82 -0.61 -14.99
CA LYS A 170 5.69 -1.46 -16.17
C LYS A 170 5.28 -0.65 -17.38
N ASP A 171 6.17 -0.59 -18.35
CA ASP A 171 5.91 0.05 -19.63
C ASP A 171 5.19 -0.91 -20.57
N TYR A 172 4.08 -0.45 -21.14
CA TYR A 172 3.33 -1.14 -22.17
C TYR A 172 3.70 -0.56 -23.53
N ILE A 173 4.29 -1.41 -24.36
CA ILE A 173 4.70 -1.06 -25.72
C ILE A 173 3.72 -1.72 -26.69
N VAL A 174 3.06 -0.91 -27.51
CA VAL A 174 2.13 -1.36 -28.54
C VAL A 174 2.72 -0.98 -29.90
N HIS A 175 2.95 -1.98 -30.77
CA HIS A 175 3.59 -1.80 -32.07
C HIS A 175 4.95 -1.07 -32.02
N GLY A 176 5.78 -1.40 -31.02
CA GLY A 176 7.11 -0.80 -30.87
C GLY A 176 7.11 0.63 -30.34
N LYS A 177 5.95 1.20 -29.99
CA LYS A 177 5.83 2.53 -29.38
C LYS A 177 5.35 2.42 -27.93
N PRO A 178 5.89 3.23 -27.01
CA PRO A 178 5.35 3.34 -25.66
C PRO A 178 3.89 3.80 -25.74
N ALA A 179 2.98 3.00 -25.18
CA ALA A 179 1.55 3.30 -25.13
C ALA A 179 1.12 3.80 -23.75
N ALA A 180 1.68 3.22 -22.70
CA ALA A 180 1.40 3.62 -21.33
C ALA A 180 2.50 3.13 -20.38
N THR A 181 2.68 3.84 -19.27
CA THR A 181 3.50 3.41 -18.13
C THR A 181 2.57 3.21 -16.95
N TYR A 182 2.49 1.97 -16.47
CA TYR A 182 1.73 1.64 -15.27
C TYR A 182 2.65 1.64 -14.07
N ARG A 183 2.25 2.35 -13.02
CA ARG A 183 2.89 2.30 -11.71
C ARG A 183 1.96 1.62 -10.72
N TYR A 184 2.51 0.75 -9.90
CA TYR A 184 1.74 -0.01 -8.91
C TYR A 184 2.63 -0.35 -7.72
N PHE A 185 2.04 -0.50 -6.53
CA PHE A 185 2.80 -0.97 -5.38
C PHE A 185 3.27 -2.43 -5.58
N PRO A 186 4.41 -2.83 -4.98
CA PRO A 186 4.83 -4.23 -4.99
C PRO A 186 3.71 -5.18 -4.55
N ASP A 187 3.64 -6.39 -5.13
CA ASP A 187 2.56 -7.37 -4.89
C ASP A 187 2.25 -7.62 -3.40
N PRO A 188 3.24 -7.72 -2.49
CA PRO A 188 2.95 -7.89 -1.07
C PRO A 188 2.19 -6.70 -0.47
N ILE A 189 2.52 -5.48 -0.87
CA ILE A 189 1.83 -4.25 -0.44
C ILE A 189 0.42 -4.20 -1.02
N ALA A 190 0.23 -4.59 -2.28
CA ALA A 190 -1.10 -4.67 -2.87
C ALA A 190 -1.99 -5.66 -2.09
N THR A 191 -1.43 -6.82 -1.72
CA THR A 191 -2.11 -7.84 -0.90
C THR A 191 -2.47 -7.31 0.49
N MET A 192 -1.56 -6.55 1.12
CA MET A 192 -1.83 -5.85 2.38
C MET A 192 -3.05 -4.93 2.23
N VAL A 193 -3.05 -4.03 1.25
CA VAL A 193 -4.18 -3.11 1.00
C VAL A 193 -5.49 -3.85 0.73
N ASP A 194 -5.45 -4.94 -0.03
CA ASP A 194 -6.63 -5.72 -0.37
C ASP A 194 -7.22 -6.43 0.86
N THR A 195 -6.38 -6.99 1.73
CA THR A 195 -6.81 -7.73 2.92
C THR A 195 -7.17 -6.83 4.11
N PHE A 196 -6.85 -5.54 4.07
CA PHE A 196 -7.25 -4.60 5.12
C PHE A 196 -8.78 -4.47 5.22
N ASN A 197 -9.38 -4.97 6.30
CA ASN A 197 -10.81 -4.85 6.57
C ASN A 197 -11.13 -4.92 8.08
N PHE A 198 -12.36 -4.64 8.48
CA PHE A 198 -12.87 -5.03 9.80
C PHE A 198 -12.81 -6.54 9.96
N ALA A 199 -12.16 -7.03 11.02
CA ALA A 199 -11.88 -8.45 11.21
C ALA A 199 -13.14 -9.32 11.41
N THR A 200 -14.29 -8.72 11.71
CA THR A 200 -15.56 -9.40 11.99
C THR A 200 -16.54 -9.38 10.82
N ILE A 201 -16.20 -8.73 9.70
CA ILE A 201 -17.13 -8.55 8.57
C ILE A 201 -16.50 -9.21 7.34
N GLN A 202 -17.08 -10.34 6.90
CA GLN A 202 -16.68 -11.00 5.65
C GLN A 202 -16.77 -9.98 4.50
N ASN A 203 -15.74 -9.94 3.65
CA ASN A 203 -15.74 -9.12 2.43
C ASN A 203 -17.05 -9.38 1.67
N PRO A 204 -17.85 -8.36 1.31
CA PRO A 204 -18.92 -8.57 0.35
C PRO A 204 -18.29 -9.08 -0.97
N PRO A 205 -18.87 -10.11 -1.61
CA PRO A 205 -18.35 -10.60 -2.88
C PRO A 205 -18.42 -9.48 -3.93
N TYR A 206 -17.31 -9.30 -4.65
CA TYR A 206 -17.18 -8.41 -5.80
C TYR A 206 -18.20 -8.74 -6.90
#